data_AF-A0A4U7EZ24-F1
#
_entry.id   AF-A0A4U7EZ24-F1
#
_cell.length_a   1.000
_cell.length_b   1.000
_cell.length_c   1.000
_cell.angle_alpha   90.00
_cell.angle_beta   90.00
_cell.angle_gamma   90.00
#
_symmetry.space_group_name_H-M   'P 1'
#
loop_
_entity.id
_entity.type
_entity.pdbx_description
1 polymer ?
#
loop_
_entity_poly.entity_id
_entity_poly.type
_entity_poly.pdbx_seq_one_letter_code
_entity_poly.pdbx_strand_id
1 'polypeptide(L)'
;PQNGPGVLGTGESFTYEWIAQPAGTHFYHCHSLPLKEHIHRGLYGTIIVDPDPERVRENPREYVNYHGPITDDFREQLVEEAKSRNHEYAENDAVNEMVMVMNSFDTNFDGGNEVYAANTRAFGYGVGDTDGEGNWTAGETKRPIQIDKNQRQRVYLSNATEFDLINSFHTHSQFFDYYDHGTTLTPTNKTVDTIMQCQAQRGIIEIDYSDHEPGLYMFHAHQSEFAELGWMSFFEVV
;
A
#
# COMPACT_ATOMS: atom_id res chain seq x y z
N PRO A 1 -15.76 -17.30 -11.17
CA PRO A 1 -15.28 -17.66 -9.82
C PRO A 1 -16.45 -18.16 -8.94
N GLN A 2 -16.23 -19.22 -8.16
CA GLN A 2 -17.14 -19.66 -7.10
C GLN A 2 -16.63 -19.09 -5.78
N ASN A 3 -17.53 -18.77 -4.84
CA ASN A 3 -17.18 -18.14 -3.54
C ASN A 3 -16.27 -19.00 -2.65
N GLY A 4 -16.03 -20.27 -3.01
CA GLY A 4 -15.34 -21.25 -2.18
C GLY A 4 -16.15 -21.60 -0.92
N PRO A 5 -15.58 -22.43 -0.04
CA PRO A 5 -16.28 -22.92 1.15
C PRO A 5 -16.39 -21.88 2.27
N GLY A 6 -15.56 -20.82 2.25
CA GLY A 6 -15.52 -19.76 3.27
C GLY A 6 -14.88 -20.19 4.60
N VAL A 7 -15.22 -21.39 5.07
CA VAL A 7 -14.68 -22.04 6.27
C VAL A 7 -14.16 -23.42 5.91
N LEU A 8 -13.00 -23.78 6.44
CA LEU A 8 -12.45 -25.13 6.38
C LEU A 8 -12.25 -25.66 7.80
N GLY A 9 -12.60 -26.93 8.02
CA GLY A 9 -12.28 -27.62 9.25
C GLY A 9 -10.76 -27.84 9.39
N THR A 10 -10.30 -28.05 10.63
CA THR A 10 -8.89 -28.38 10.88
C THR A 10 -8.51 -29.65 10.12
N GLY A 11 -7.48 -29.56 9.28
CA GLY A 11 -7.00 -30.66 8.46
C GLY A 11 -7.66 -30.79 7.09
N GLU A 12 -8.69 -29.98 6.79
CA GLU A 12 -9.26 -29.88 5.45
C GLU A 12 -8.44 -28.95 4.54
N SER A 13 -8.62 -29.10 3.24
CA SER A 13 -7.97 -28.27 2.23
C SER A 13 -8.93 -27.95 1.09
N PHE A 14 -8.82 -26.75 0.54
CA PHE A 14 -9.53 -26.33 -0.67
C PHE A 14 -8.59 -25.54 -1.57
N THR A 15 -8.76 -25.67 -2.88
CA THR A 15 -8.00 -24.91 -3.88
C THR A 15 -8.90 -23.86 -4.50
N TYR A 16 -8.55 -22.59 -4.33
CA TYR A 16 -9.17 -21.49 -5.05
C TYR A 16 -8.48 -21.34 -6.42
N GLU A 17 -9.25 -21.46 -7.49
CA GLU A 17 -8.78 -21.19 -8.86
C GLU A 17 -9.57 -20.02 -9.45
N TRP A 18 -8.86 -19.01 -9.92
CA TRP A 18 -9.43 -17.81 -10.50
C TRP A 18 -8.45 -17.19 -11.49
N ILE A 19 -8.96 -16.39 -12.41
CA ILE A 19 -8.15 -15.58 -13.31
C ILE A 19 -7.81 -14.30 -12.56
N ALA A 20 -6.52 -14.00 -12.39
CA ALA A 20 -6.02 -12.79 -11.73
C ALA A 20 -6.34 -11.55 -12.57
N GLN A 21 -7.53 -10.98 -12.34
CA GLN A 21 -8.00 -9.76 -12.99
C GLN A 21 -9.09 -9.09 -12.15
N PRO A 22 -9.23 -7.75 -12.22
CA PRO A 22 -8.43 -6.80 -13.00
C PRO A 22 -7.02 -6.59 -12.42
N ALA A 23 -6.13 -5.94 -13.20
CA ALA A 23 -4.87 -5.43 -12.68
C ALA A 23 -5.09 -4.45 -11.51
N GLY A 24 -4.11 -4.34 -10.62
CA GLY A 24 -4.13 -3.44 -9.48
C GLY A 24 -3.87 -4.13 -8.15
N THR A 25 -4.23 -3.45 -7.08
CA THR A 25 -4.01 -3.90 -5.69
C THR A 25 -5.29 -4.50 -5.16
N HIS A 26 -5.23 -5.69 -4.58
CA HIS A 26 -6.41 -6.41 -4.07
C HIS A 26 -6.19 -6.81 -2.62
N PHE A 27 -7.25 -6.74 -1.83
CA PHE A 27 -7.24 -7.14 -0.42
C PHE A 27 -7.77 -8.56 -0.29
N TYR A 28 -7.12 -9.39 0.52
CA TYR A 28 -7.67 -10.67 0.93
C TYR A 28 -7.69 -10.77 2.45
N HIS A 29 -8.69 -11.47 2.97
CA HIS A 29 -8.79 -11.77 4.39
C HIS A 29 -9.60 -13.04 4.63
N CYS A 30 -9.49 -13.57 5.85
CA CYS A 30 -10.27 -14.73 6.25
C CYS A 30 -11.77 -14.40 6.35
N HIS A 31 -12.62 -15.28 5.83
CA HIS A 31 -14.09 -15.19 5.91
C HIS A 31 -14.71 -16.17 6.93
N SER A 32 -13.89 -16.68 7.86
CA SER A 32 -14.40 -17.48 8.98
C SER A 32 -15.07 -16.59 10.02
N LEU A 33 -16.15 -17.11 10.62
CA LEU A 33 -16.91 -16.41 11.65
C LEU A 33 -16.35 -16.72 13.04
N PRO A 34 -16.25 -15.73 13.94
CA PRO A 34 -16.56 -14.31 13.73
C PRO A 34 -15.47 -13.56 12.95
N LEU A 35 -15.86 -12.88 11.87
CA LEU A 35 -14.95 -12.17 10.94
C LEU A 35 -13.94 -11.25 11.64
N LYS A 36 -14.46 -10.49 12.61
CA LYS A 36 -13.73 -9.52 13.43
C LYS A 36 -12.48 -10.13 14.08
N GLU A 37 -12.65 -11.21 14.82
CA GLU A 37 -11.54 -11.88 15.51
C GLU A 37 -10.47 -12.42 14.56
N HIS A 38 -10.83 -12.82 13.35
CA HIS A 38 -9.86 -13.29 12.37
C HIS A 38 -9.05 -12.15 11.77
N ILE A 39 -9.70 -11.03 11.44
CA ILE A 39 -9.03 -9.82 10.95
C ILE A 39 -8.09 -9.30 12.03
N HIS A 40 -8.59 -9.10 13.24
CA HIS A 40 -7.81 -8.70 14.40
C HIS A 40 -6.52 -9.51 14.59
N ARG A 41 -6.61 -10.84 14.42
CA ARG A 41 -5.48 -11.77 14.62
C ARG A 41 -4.49 -11.75 13.45
N GLY A 42 -4.66 -10.87 12.48
CA GLY A 42 -3.73 -10.66 11.37
C GLY A 42 -4.00 -11.52 10.14
N LEU A 43 -5.19 -12.13 10.01
CA LEU A 43 -5.52 -12.99 8.86
C LEU A 43 -6.01 -12.17 7.66
N TYR A 44 -5.13 -11.34 7.12
CA TYR A 44 -5.32 -10.51 5.94
C TYR A 44 -4.02 -10.34 5.16
N GLY A 45 -4.12 -9.77 3.97
CA GLY A 45 -2.96 -9.32 3.21
C GLY A 45 -3.36 -8.70 1.88
N THR A 46 -2.36 -8.51 1.03
CA THR A 46 -2.48 -7.85 -0.25
C THR A 46 -2.06 -8.79 -1.38
N ILE A 47 -2.86 -8.86 -2.44
CA ILE A 47 -2.51 -9.48 -3.72
C ILE A 47 -2.30 -8.36 -4.72
N ILE A 48 -1.19 -8.40 -5.45
CA ILE A 48 -0.91 -7.48 -6.55
C ILE A 48 -1.14 -8.27 -7.84
N VAL A 49 -1.93 -7.69 -8.74
CA VAL A 49 -2.12 -8.21 -10.09
C VAL A 49 -1.52 -7.21 -11.06
N ASP A 50 -0.42 -7.59 -11.68
CA ASP A 50 0.30 -6.70 -12.58
C ASP A 50 -0.50 -6.47 -13.88
N PRO A 51 -0.44 -5.27 -14.46
CA PRO A 51 -1.00 -5.02 -15.77
C PRO A 51 -0.20 -5.77 -16.84
N ASP A 52 -0.90 -6.49 -17.71
CA ASP A 52 -0.31 -7.15 -18.89
C ASP A 52 -0.13 -6.09 -20.00
N PRO A 53 1.12 -5.76 -20.40
CA PRO A 53 1.39 -4.72 -21.39
C PRO A 53 0.70 -4.96 -22.75
N GLU A 54 0.51 -6.22 -23.17
CA GLU A 54 -0.19 -6.53 -24.42
C GLU A 54 -1.70 -6.32 -24.27
N ARG A 55 -2.30 -6.67 -23.13
CA ARG A 55 -3.72 -6.33 -22.88
C ARG A 55 -3.95 -4.83 -22.81
N VAL A 56 -3.01 -4.09 -22.23
CA VAL A 56 -3.05 -2.61 -22.19
C VAL A 56 -2.93 -2.06 -23.61
N ARG A 57 -2.05 -2.63 -24.44
CA ARG A 57 -1.91 -2.27 -25.85
C ARG A 57 -3.19 -2.53 -26.63
N GLU A 58 -3.85 -3.66 -26.44
CA GLU A 58 -5.09 -4.02 -27.14
C GLU A 58 -6.28 -3.18 -26.64
N ASN A 59 -6.42 -3.03 -25.33
CA ASN A 59 -7.59 -2.46 -24.66
C ASN A 59 -7.24 -1.31 -23.69
N PRO A 60 -6.56 -0.23 -24.14
CA PRO A 60 -6.01 0.81 -23.25
C PRO A 60 -7.08 1.57 -22.46
N ARG A 61 -8.32 1.60 -22.98
CA ARG A 61 -9.45 2.27 -22.34
C ARG A 61 -9.81 1.66 -20.98
N GLU A 62 -9.56 0.37 -20.78
CA GLU A 62 -9.88 -0.33 -19.52
C GLU A 62 -8.97 0.09 -18.36
N TYR A 63 -7.81 0.70 -18.67
CA TYR A 63 -6.76 1.02 -17.71
C TYR A 63 -6.65 2.52 -17.40
N VAL A 64 -7.61 3.35 -17.85
CA VAL A 64 -7.56 4.80 -17.64
C VAL A 64 -8.91 5.37 -17.26
N ASN A 65 -8.92 6.32 -16.32
CA ASN A 65 -10.08 7.16 -16.06
C ASN A 65 -10.02 8.45 -16.91
N TYR A 66 -9.87 8.27 -18.22
CA TYR A 66 -9.73 9.36 -19.19
C TYR A 66 -10.78 9.19 -20.29
N HIS A 67 -11.57 10.23 -20.54
CA HIS A 67 -12.68 10.20 -21.50
C HIS A 67 -12.32 10.74 -22.90
N GLY A 68 -11.11 11.27 -23.10
CA GLY A 68 -10.69 11.81 -24.41
C GLY A 68 -10.20 10.74 -25.39
N PRO A 69 -9.67 11.13 -26.56
CA PRO A 69 -9.15 10.20 -27.56
C PRO A 69 -7.94 9.42 -27.04
N ILE A 70 -7.87 8.10 -27.30
CA ILE A 70 -6.62 7.34 -27.12
C ILE A 70 -5.82 7.48 -28.41
N THR A 71 -4.85 8.39 -28.41
CA THR A 71 -3.87 8.50 -29.50
C THR A 71 -2.87 7.35 -29.43
N ASP A 72 -2.16 7.10 -30.53
CA ASP A 72 -1.11 6.07 -30.55
C ASP A 72 -0.01 6.39 -29.53
N ASP A 73 0.41 7.65 -29.43
CA ASP A 73 1.38 8.08 -28.41
C ASP A 73 0.90 7.82 -26.98
N PHE A 74 -0.38 8.10 -26.69
CA PHE A 74 -0.93 7.85 -25.36
C PHE A 74 -1.05 6.34 -25.08
N ARG A 75 -1.37 5.53 -26.10
CA ARG A 75 -1.35 4.07 -25.97
C ARG A 75 0.04 3.56 -25.61
N GLU A 76 1.08 4.01 -26.31
CA GLU A 76 2.45 3.59 -25.99
C GLU A 76 2.86 4.03 -24.58
N GLN A 77 2.49 5.24 -24.15
CA GLN A 77 2.74 5.69 -22.77
C GLN A 77 2.10 4.75 -21.73
N LEU A 78 0.87 4.29 -21.97
CA LEU A 78 0.21 3.34 -21.08
C LEU A 78 0.91 1.98 -21.08
N VAL A 79 1.38 1.52 -22.24
CA VAL A 79 2.12 0.25 -22.33
C VAL A 79 3.44 0.33 -21.56
N GLU A 80 4.20 1.41 -21.69
CA GLU A 80 5.44 1.58 -20.93
C GLU A 80 5.20 1.67 -19.42
N GLU A 81 4.14 2.35 -18.98
CA GLU A 81 3.76 2.36 -17.56
C GLU A 81 3.26 0.98 -17.08
N ALA A 82 2.63 0.18 -17.95
CA ALA A 82 2.28 -1.19 -17.61
C ALA A 82 3.53 -2.06 -17.39
N LYS A 83 4.57 -1.91 -18.23
CA LYS A 83 5.84 -2.62 -18.04
C LYS A 83 6.54 -2.20 -16.76
N SER A 84 6.50 -0.91 -16.40
CA SER A 84 7.09 -0.43 -15.14
C SER A 84 6.39 -1.02 -13.90
N ARG A 85 5.17 -1.56 -14.05
CA ARG A 85 4.33 -2.18 -13.00
C ARG A 85 4.27 -3.69 -13.08
N ASN A 86 5.03 -4.30 -13.97
CA ASN A 86 4.97 -5.74 -14.20
C ASN A 86 6.33 -6.37 -13.90
N HIS A 87 6.38 -7.21 -12.87
CA HIS A 87 7.61 -7.83 -12.38
C HIS A 87 8.29 -8.76 -13.40
N GLU A 88 7.61 -9.13 -14.49
CA GLU A 88 8.21 -9.91 -15.58
C GLU A 88 9.00 -9.04 -16.59
N TYR A 89 8.95 -7.71 -16.46
CA TYR A 89 9.56 -6.75 -17.38
C TYR A 89 10.72 -6.00 -16.70
N ALA A 90 11.81 -5.80 -17.44
CA ALA A 90 13.02 -5.14 -16.91
C ALA A 90 12.79 -3.67 -16.54
N GLU A 91 11.79 -3.02 -17.11
CA GLU A 91 11.38 -1.66 -16.74
C GLU A 91 10.93 -1.55 -15.28
N ASN A 92 10.46 -2.63 -14.67
CA ASN A 92 10.10 -2.69 -13.24
C ASN A 92 11.33 -2.67 -12.32
N ASP A 93 12.51 -3.13 -12.78
CA ASP A 93 13.76 -3.14 -11.98
C ASP A 93 14.19 -1.73 -11.53
N ALA A 94 13.71 -0.68 -12.21
CA ALA A 94 13.96 0.72 -11.87
C ALA A 94 13.04 1.28 -10.76
N VAL A 95 12.06 0.49 -10.31
CA VAL A 95 11.07 0.88 -9.30
C VAL A 95 11.30 0.08 -8.02
N ASN A 96 11.36 0.77 -6.88
CA ASN A 96 11.36 0.09 -5.59
C ASN A 96 9.91 -0.11 -5.13
N GLU A 97 9.48 -1.36 -5.06
CA GLU A 97 8.10 -1.73 -4.73
C GLU A 97 7.99 -2.24 -3.29
N MET A 98 6.97 -1.77 -2.58
CA MET A 98 6.72 -2.18 -1.20
C MET A 98 5.24 -2.33 -0.89
N VAL A 99 4.90 -3.31 -0.08
CA VAL A 99 3.54 -3.46 0.47
C VAL A 99 3.50 -2.82 1.86
N MET A 100 2.51 -1.96 2.06
CA MET A 100 2.22 -1.38 3.36
C MET A 100 0.79 -1.68 3.75
N VAL A 101 0.63 -2.43 4.84
CA VAL A 101 -0.67 -2.77 5.41
C VAL A 101 -0.90 -1.92 6.63
N MET A 102 -1.96 -1.11 6.56
CA MET A 102 -2.47 -0.33 7.68
C MET A 102 -3.29 -1.20 8.60
N ASN A 103 -2.81 -1.44 9.81
CA ASN A 103 -3.54 -2.29 10.75
C ASN A 103 -3.60 -1.70 12.17
N SER A 104 -4.50 -2.29 12.93
CA SER A 104 -4.78 -1.95 14.32
C SER A 104 -5.10 -3.22 15.10
N PHE A 105 -4.88 -3.20 16.41
CA PHE A 105 -5.09 -4.36 17.28
C PHE A 105 -5.80 -3.97 18.58
N ASP A 106 -6.82 -4.74 18.93
CA ASP A 106 -7.54 -4.71 20.20
C ASP A 106 -6.90 -5.73 21.18
N THR A 107 -5.80 -5.35 21.79
CA THR A 107 -4.99 -6.24 22.62
C THR A 107 -5.70 -6.74 23.88
N ASN A 108 -6.79 -6.09 24.31
CA ASN A 108 -7.51 -6.42 25.54
C ASN A 108 -8.93 -7.01 25.33
N PHE A 109 -9.38 -7.08 24.08
CA PHE A 109 -10.68 -7.60 23.63
C PHE A 109 -11.89 -6.79 24.10
N ASP A 110 -11.77 -5.47 24.24
CA ASP A 110 -12.87 -4.59 24.64
C ASP A 110 -13.64 -3.97 23.45
N GLY A 111 -13.18 -4.22 22.22
CA GLY A 111 -13.77 -3.70 20.99
C GLY A 111 -13.23 -2.33 20.55
N GLY A 112 -12.13 -1.85 21.15
CA GLY A 112 -11.34 -0.69 20.74
C GLY A 112 -9.89 -1.06 20.43
N ASN A 113 -9.21 -0.28 19.59
CA ASN A 113 -7.82 -0.53 19.25
C ASN A 113 -6.86 0.15 20.25
N GLU A 114 -5.92 -0.58 20.83
CA GLU A 114 -4.82 0.00 21.63
C GLU A 114 -3.57 0.32 20.81
N VAL A 115 -3.42 -0.35 19.66
CA VAL A 115 -2.21 -0.27 18.86
C VAL A 115 -2.58 -0.07 17.40
N TYR A 116 -1.84 0.82 16.74
CA TYR A 116 -1.89 1.04 15.30
C TYR A 116 -0.49 0.89 14.72
N ALA A 117 -0.34 0.33 13.52
CA ALA A 117 0.98 -0.02 13.01
C ALA A 117 1.08 -0.19 11.50
N ALA A 118 2.17 0.30 10.91
CA ALA A 118 2.60 -0.05 9.56
C ALA A 118 3.22 -1.43 9.58
N ASN A 119 2.56 -2.39 8.92
CA ASN A 119 2.98 -3.79 8.91
C ASN A 119 3.09 -4.37 10.33
N THR A 120 2.02 -4.25 11.13
CA THR A 120 1.77 -5.00 12.39
C THR A 120 2.52 -4.55 13.62
N ARG A 121 3.74 -4.00 13.50
CA ARG A 121 4.53 -3.58 14.67
C ARG A 121 4.34 -2.09 14.95
N ALA A 122 3.82 -1.76 16.14
CA ALA A 122 3.75 -0.38 16.63
C ALA A 122 5.14 0.27 16.56
N PHE A 123 5.22 1.47 15.99
CA PHE A 123 6.46 2.19 15.75
C PHE A 123 7.51 1.36 14.99
N GLY A 124 7.07 0.39 14.18
CA GLY A 124 7.94 -0.60 13.54
C GLY A 124 9.05 0.01 12.68
N TYR A 125 8.73 1.13 12.02
CA TYR A 125 9.68 1.93 11.25
C TYR A 125 9.88 3.33 11.84
N GLY A 126 9.54 3.51 13.12
CA GLY A 126 9.78 4.74 13.86
C GLY A 126 11.24 4.87 14.28
N VAL A 127 11.73 6.11 14.37
CA VAL A 127 12.96 6.40 15.12
C VAL A 127 12.56 6.82 16.53
N GLY A 128 13.02 6.09 17.54
CA GLY A 128 12.76 6.48 18.93
C GLY A 128 13.76 7.47 19.51
N ASP A 129 14.77 7.93 18.77
CA ASP A 129 15.54 9.14 19.11
C ASP A 129 16.19 9.72 17.84
N THR A 130 16.05 11.02 17.63
CA THR A 130 16.54 11.77 16.47
C THR A 130 16.79 13.23 16.85
N ASP A 131 17.82 13.85 16.28
CA ASP A 131 18.11 15.27 16.48
C ASP A 131 17.34 16.20 15.53
N GLY A 132 16.60 15.63 14.56
CA GLY A 132 15.91 16.39 13.52
C GLY A 132 16.81 16.89 12.38
N GLU A 133 18.12 16.60 12.44
CA GLU A 133 19.11 16.94 11.40
C GLU A 133 19.48 15.70 10.55
N GLY A 134 18.69 14.63 10.65
CA GLY A 134 18.90 13.37 9.94
C GLY A 134 19.73 12.36 10.73
N ASN A 135 20.31 12.72 11.88
CA ASN A 135 20.95 11.74 12.75
C ASN A 135 19.91 11.07 13.64
N TRP A 136 20.05 9.75 13.81
CA TRP A 136 19.18 8.98 14.67
C TRP A 136 19.92 7.79 15.28
N THR A 137 19.45 7.32 16.44
CA THR A 137 20.01 6.15 17.10
C THR A 137 19.02 4.98 17.08
N ALA A 138 19.49 3.81 16.65
CA ALA A 138 18.75 2.58 16.76
C ALA A 138 18.46 2.26 18.24
N GLY A 139 17.32 1.62 18.49
CA GLY A 139 16.84 1.20 19.80
C GLY A 139 15.92 0.00 19.60
N GLU A 140 15.26 -0.47 20.66
CA GLU A 140 14.62 -1.81 20.69
C GLU A 140 13.54 -2.04 19.60
N THR A 141 12.93 -0.98 19.09
CA THR A 141 11.92 -1.02 18.01
C THR A 141 12.22 0.06 16.97
N LYS A 142 13.20 -0.14 16.07
CA LYS A 142 13.60 0.91 15.11
C LYS A 142 14.28 0.34 13.88
N ARG A 143 13.81 0.74 12.69
CA ARG A 143 14.54 0.83 11.42
C ARG A 143 13.65 1.60 10.44
N PRO A 144 13.98 2.85 10.08
CA PRO A 144 13.35 3.51 8.95
C PRO A 144 13.37 2.62 7.70
N ILE A 145 12.40 2.82 6.81
CA ILE A 145 12.43 2.18 5.50
C ILE A 145 13.46 2.93 4.66
N GLN A 146 14.60 2.30 4.38
CA GLN A 146 15.62 2.88 3.52
C GLN A 146 15.15 2.87 2.06
N ILE A 147 15.27 4.01 1.39
CA ILE A 147 14.88 4.19 -0.01
C ILE A 147 15.96 4.97 -0.76
N ASP A 148 16.26 4.54 -1.99
CA ASP A 148 17.18 5.27 -2.89
C ASP A 148 16.44 6.44 -3.52
N LYS A 149 16.97 7.66 -3.35
CA LYS A 149 16.36 8.87 -3.92
C LYS A 149 16.28 8.87 -5.45
N ASN A 150 17.08 8.05 -6.12
CA ASN A 150 17.15 7.96 -7.59
C ASN A 150 16.19 6.92 -8.17
N GLN A 151 15.45 6.19 -7.32
CA GLN A 151 14.44 5.24 -7.74
C GLN A 151 13.03 5.79 -7.46
N ARG A 152 12.09 5.48 -8.35
CA ARG A 152 10.66 5.67 -8.05
C ARG A 152 10.28 4.73 -6.93
N GLN A 153 9.60 5.24 -5.91
CA GLN A 153 9.09 4.44 -4.80
C GLN A 153 7.61 4.15 -5.03
N ARG A 154 7.22 2.88 -5.04
CA ARG A 154 5.82 2.45 -5.23
C ARG A 154 5.32 1.71 -4.01
N VAL A 155 4.37 2.30 -3.30
CA VAL A 155 3.74 1.71 -2.11
C VAL A 155 2.37 1.16 -2.49
N TYR A 156 2.20 -0.16 -2.36
CA TYR A 156 0.91 -0.83 -2.38
C TYR A 156 0.28 -0.72 -0.99
N LEU A 157 -0.56 0.29 -0.79
CA LEU A 157 -1.17 0.62 0.49
C LEU A 157 -2.51 -0.10 0.65
N SER A 158 -2.69 -0.87 1.72
CA SER A 158 -3.96 -1.55 2.04
C SER A 158 -4.42 -1.24 3.45
N ASN A 159 -5.69 -0.88 3.63
CA ASN A 159 -6.27 -0.64 4.94
C ASN A 159 -6.95 -1.89 5.52
N ALA A 160 -6.37 -2.46 6.56
CA ALA A 160 -6.89 -3.59 7.34
C ALA A 160 -7.36 -3.18 8.75
N THR A 161 -7.51 -1.88 9.04
CA THR A 161 -8.04 -1.39 10.31
C THR A 161 -9.48 -1.88 10.54
N GLU A 162 -9.73 -2.46 11.72
CA GLU A 162 -10.94 -3.25 11.98
C GLU A 162 -12.08 -2.47 12.66
N PHE A 163 -11.78 -1.71 13.70
CA PHE A 163 -12.81 -1.00 14.48
C PHE A 163 -13.03 0.44 13.99
N ASP A 164 -11.99 1.11 13.53
CA ASP A 164 -12.10 2.44 12.96
C ASP A 164 -12.44 2.39 11.47
N LEU A 165 -13.39 3.24 11.08
CA LEU A 165 -13.95 3.24 9.73
C LEU A 165 -13.00 3.79 8.67
N ILE A 166 -12.05 4.63 9.08
CA ILE A 166 -11.16 5.37 8.19
C ILE A 166 -9.76 5.36 8.79
N ASN A 167 -8.78 5.07 7.95
CA ASN A 167 -7.37 5.31 8.22
C ASN A 167 -6.81 6.22 7.12
N SER A 168 -5.63 6.80 7.34
CA SER A 168 -4.98 7.66 6.38
C SER A 168 -3.49 7.41 6.28
N PHE A 169 -2.93 7.84 5.15
CA PHE A 169 -1.49 7.85 4.92
C PHE A 169 -1.11 9.27 4.52
N HIS A 170 -0.10 9.79 5.20
CA HIS A 170 0.42 11.13 5.01
C HIS A 170 1.94 11.14 5.02
N THR A 171 2.56 11.91 4.13
CA THR A 171 4.01 12.10 4.04
C THR A 171 4.41 13.53 4.40
N HIS A 172 5.50 13.68 5.14
CA HIS A 172 6.08 14.98 5.46
C HIS A 172 7.01 15.44 4.34
N SER A 173 6.90 16.71 3.96
CA SER A 173 7.78 17.37 2.96
C SER A 173 7.86 16.66 1.61
N GLN A 174 6.84 15.87 1.28
CA GLN A 174 6.75 15.09 0.06
C GLN A 174 5.28 14.95 -0.36
N PHE A 175 5.03 15.05 -1.65
CA PHE A 175 3.74 14.78 -2.28
C PHE A 175 3.86 13.49 -3.12
N PHE A 176 2.73 12.93 -3.49
CA PHE A 176 2.67 11.70 -4.25
C PHE A 176 1.47 11.66 -5.18
N ASP A 177 1.57 10.78 -6.17
CA ASP A 177 0.46 10.42 -7.03
C ASP A 177 -0.24 9.18 -6.48
N TYR A 178 -1.56 9.21 -6.41
CA TYR A 178 -2.38 8.12 -5.86
C TYR A 178 -3.27 7.50 -6.94
N TYR A 179 -3.23 6.18 -7.04
CA TYR A 179 -4.03 5.37 -7.93
C TYR A 179 -5.03 4.59 -7.08
N ASP A 180 -6.27 5.06 -7.06
CA ASP A 180 -7.32 4.40 -6.30
C ASP A 180 -7.54 3.00 -6.85
N HIS A 181 -7.51 2.03 -5.96
CA HIS A 181 -7.59 0.61 -6.28
C HIS A 181 -6.45 0.03 -7.14
N GLY A 182 -5.54 0.87 -7.67
CA GLY A 182 -4.45 0.47 -8.56
C GLY A 182 -4.89 -0.02 -9.94
N THR A 183 -6.18 0.07 -10.28
CA THR A 183 -6.76 -0.49 -11.53
C THR A 183 -6.51 0.39 -12.75
N THR A 184 -5.93 1.57 -12.56
CA THR A 184 -5.59 2.51 -13.64
C THR A 184 -4.08 2.75 -13.71
N LEU A 185 -3.61 3.06 -14.91
CA LEU A 185 -2.22 3.44 -15.22
C LEU A 185 -2.02 4.96 -15.21
N THR A 186 -3.11 5.72 -15.00
CA THR A 186 -3.07 7.15 -14.70
C THR A 186 -3.55 7.38 -13.28
N PRO A 187 -2.96 8.31 -12.52
CA PRO A 187 -3.34 8.53 -11.14
C PRO A 187 -4.75 9.10 -11.02
N THR A 188 -5.45 8.70 -9.97
CA THR A 188 -6.76 9.23 -9.59
C THR A 188 -6.60 10.62 -8.98
N ASN A 189 -5.61 10.79 -8.10
CA ASN A 189 -5.23 12.08 -7.53
C ASN A 189 -3.74 12.33 -7.82
N LYS A 190 -3.42 13.56 -8.22
CA LYS A 190 -2.05 13.98 -8.49
C LYS A 190 -1.56 14.95 -7.44
N THR A 191 -0.30 14.82 -7.04
CA THR A 191 0.38 15.77 -6.15
C THR A 191 -0.41 16.02 -4.86
N VAL A 192 -0.74 14.95 -4.14
CA VAL A 192 -1.37 14.99 -2.81
C VAL A 192 -0.39 14.53 -1.75
N ASP A 193 -0.53 15.00 -0.52
CA ASP A 193 0.31 14.58 0.62
C ASP A 193 -0.43 13.66 1.59
N THR A 194 -1.73 13.47 1.38
CA THR A 194 -2.63 12.76 2.28
C THR A 194 -3.72 12.04 1.49
N ILE A 195 -3.97 10.78 1.85
CA ILE A 195 -5.13 10.02 1.38
C ILE A 195 -5.86 9.40 2.56
N MET A 196 -7.16 9.19 2.39
CA MET A 196 -8.00 8.45 3.33
C MET A 196 -8.47 7.16 2.66
N GLN A 197 -8.48 6.07 3.42
CA GLN A 197 -8.99 4.79 2.99
C GLN A 197 -10.01 4.29 4.01
N CYS A 198 -11.18 3.85 3.53
CA CYS A 198 -12.07 3.06 4.37
C CYS A 198 -11.53 1.63 4.54
N GLN A 199 -12.20 0.82 5.36
CA GLN A 199 -11.80 -0.56 5.62
C GLN A 199 -11.73 -1.38 4.32
N ALA A 200 -10.69 -2.19 4.19
CA ALA A 200 -10.36 -2.99 3.00
C ALA A 200 -10.14 -2.18 1.71
N GLN A 201 -10.16 -0.84 1.76
CA GLN A 201 -9.72 -0.03 0.64
C GLN A 201 -8.20 -0.10 0.52
N ARG A 202 -7.73 0.03 -0.72
CA ARG A 202 -6.34 -0.16 -1.12
C ARG A 202 -6.05 0.70 -2.35
N GLY A 203 -4.80 1.03 -2.56
CA GLY A 203 -4.36 1.81 -3.71
C GLY A 203 -2.85 1.79 -3.86
N ILE A 204 -2.37 2.43 -4.92
CA ILE A 204 -0.94 2.57 -5.20
C ILE A 204 -0.56 4.02 -4.95
N ILE A 205 0.53 4.23 -4.23
CA ILE A 205 1.17 5.52 -4.02
C ILE A 205 2.49 5.50 -4.77
N GLU A 206 2.74 6.49 -5.62
CA GLU A 206 4.04 6.69 -6.27
C GLU A 206 4.71 7.96 -5.74
N ILE A 207 5.92 7.80 -5.21
CA ILE A 207 6.70 8.84 -4.54
C ILE A 207 8.05 8.98 -5.25
N ASP A 208 8.50 10.22 -5.43
CA ASP A 208 9.78 10.56 -6.06
C ASP A 208 10.57 11.51 -5.16
N TYR A 209 11.70 11.03 -4.65
CA TYR A 209 12.61 11.80 -3.77
C TYR A 209 13.83 12.36 -4.50
N SER A 210 13.83 12.38 -5.84
CA SER A 210 15.01 12.74 -6.63
C SER A 210 15.54 14.15 -6.37
N ASP A 211 14.69 15.09 -5.95
CA ASP A 211 15.05 16.47 -5.59
C ASP A 211 15.22 16.72 -4.08
N HIS A 212 15.11 15.68 -3.25
CA HIS A 212 15.28 15.78 -1.78
C HIS A 212 16.72 15.53 -1.34
N GLU A 213 17.14 16.16 -0.24
CA GLU A 213 18.40 15.82 0.41
C GLU A 213 18.28 14.44 1.12
N PRO A 214 19.39 13.69 1.26
CA PRO A 214 19.39 12.49 2.10
C PRO A 214 18.97 12.81 3.54
N GLY A 215 18.19 11.93 4.15
CA GLY A 215 17.69 12.14 5.52
C GLY A 215 16.40 11.41 5.84
N LEU A 216 15.83 11.74 7.00
CA LEU A 216 14.60 11.15 7.50
C LEU A 216 13.36 11.95 7.07
N TYR A 217 12.42 11.27 6.44
CA TYR A 217 11.14 11.81 6.02
C TYR A 217 10.02 11.03 6.69
N MET A 218 9.27 11.69 7.58
CA MET A 218 8.20 11.05 8.33
C MET A 218 7.02 10.71 7.42
N PHE A 219 6.39 9.57 7.68
CA PHE A 219 5.05 9.26 7.20
C PHE A 219 4.23 8.63 8.32
N HIS A 220 2.95 8.94 8.37
CA HIS A 220 2.05 8.50 9.44
C HIS A 220 0.58 8.65 9.04
N ALA A 221 -0.32 8.34 9.95
CA ALA A 221 -1.76 8.54 9.77
C ALA A 221 -2.05 9.93 10.26
N HIS A 222 -2.80 10.65 9.45
CA HIS A 222 -3.25 11.98 9.79
C HIS A 222 -4.42 11.99 10.81
N GLN A 223 -4.59 10.90 11.54
CA GLN A 223 -5.35 10.81 12.78
C GLN A 223 -4.36 10.84 13.96
N SER A 224 -4.41 11.89 14.79
CA SER A 224 -3.44 12.08 15.89
C SER A 224 -3.35 10.87 16.83
N GLU A 225 -4.48 10.28 17.18
CA GLU A 225 -4.55 9.10 18.04
C GLU A 225 -3.81 7.90 17.43
N PHE A 226 -3.94 7.66 16.13
CA PHE A 226 -3.29 6.52 15.48
C PHE A 226 -1.77 6.72 15.47
N ALA A 227 -1.32 7.95 15.20
CA ALA A 227 0.09 8.31 15.23
C ALA A 227 0.69 8.14 16.64
N GLU A 228 -0.02 8.57 17.69
CA GLU A 228 0.39 8.43 19.08
C GLU A 228 0.41 6.97 19.58
N LEU A 229 -0.46 6.12 19.01
CA LEU A 229 -0.59 4.71 19.38
C LEU A 229 0.21 3.72 18.50
N GLY A 230 1.15 4.23 17.70
CA GLY A 230 2.15 3.41 17.02
C GLY A 230 2.24 3.57 15.51
N TRP A 231 1.26 4.20 14.87
CA TRP A 231 1.26 4.39 13.42
C TRP A 231 2.05 5.66 13.04
N MET A 232 3.34 5.64 13.37
CA MET A 232 4.31 6.66 12.99
C MET A 232 5.59 6.01 12.51
N SER A 233 6.12 6.47 11.37
CA SER A 233 7.21 5.81 10.67
C SER A 233 8.01 6.78 9.82
N PHE A 234 9.16 6.35 9.32
CA PHE A 234 10.06 7.17 8.52
C PHE A 234 10.57 6.42 7.30
N PHE A 235 10.68 7.14 6.20
CA PHE A 235 11.61 6.81 5.12
C PHE A 235 12.98 7.40 5.46
N GLU A 236 14.04 6.62 5.29
CA GLU A 236 15.42 7.11 5.29
C GLU A 236 15.86 7.18 3.83
N VAL A 237 15.87 8.40 3.29
CA VAL A 237 16.29 8.68 1.93
C VAL A 237 17.81 8.68 1.89
N VAL A 238 18.38 7.79 1.05
CA VAL A 238 19.82 7.63 0.84
C VAL A 238 20.23 7.94 -0.60
#